data_AF-A0A7C6DWB5-F1
#
_entry.id   AF-A0A7C6DWB5-F1
#
_cell.length_a   1.000
_cell.length_b   1.000
_cell.length_c   1.000
_cell.angle_alpha   90.00
_cell.angle_beta   90.00
_cell.angle_gamma   90.00
#
_symmetry.space_group_name_H-M   'P 1'
#
loop_
_entity.id
_entity.type
_entity.pdbx_description
1 polymer ?
#
loop_
_entity_poly.entity_id
_entity_poly.type
_entity_poly.pdbx_seq_one_letter_code
_entity_poly.pdbx_strand_id
1 'polypeptide(L)' 'METKDQEKERLLRRKNEILEQLARLRGEMKEELDPDPEEQAIQMETTDVNVAIAEQLHKELMEIDGRLLELA' A
#
# COMPACT_ATOMS: atom_id res chain seq x y z
N MET A 1 25.92 -8.12 13.07
CA MET A 1 24.70 -8.14 13.90
C MET A 1 23.96 -6.85 13.60
N GLU A 2 22.76 -6.95 13.04
CA GLU A 2 21.86 -5.80 12.94
C GLU A 2 21.41 -5.45 14.37
N THR A 3 21.50 -4.17 14.74
CA THR A 3 21.01 -3.72 16.06
C THR A 3 19.50 -3.50 16.00
N LYS A 4 18.83 -3.56 17.15
CA LYS A 4 17.40 -3.23 17.24
C LYS A 4 17.06 -1.85 16.66
N ASP A 5 17.99 -0.89 16.80
CA ASP A 5 17.84 0.45 16.25
C ASP A 5 17.89 0.46 14.71
N GLN A 6 18.79 -0.32 14.11
CA GLN A 6 18.87 -0.47 12.65
C GLN A 6 17.62 -1.15 12.08
N GLU A 7 17.12 -2.19 12.76
CA GLU A 7 15.90 -2.87 12.36
C GLU A 7 14.67 -1.95 12.45
N LYS A 8 14.58 -1.16 13.53
CA LYS A 8 13.53 -0.16 13.72
C LYS A 8 13.55 0.91 12.63
N GLU A 9 14.72 1.44 12.29
CA GLU A 9 14.87 2.43 11.21
C GLU A 9 14.43 1.84 9.85
N ARG A 10 14.82 0.60 9.56
CA ARG A 10 14.39 -0.11 8.33
C ARG A 10 12.87 -0.28 8.27
N LEU A 11 12.25 -0.70 9.37
CA LEU A 11 10.80 -0.87 9.46
C LEU A 11 10.05 0.46 9.30
N LEU A 12 10.53 1.54 9.93
CA LEU A 12 9.95 2.87 9.78
C LEU A 12 10.07 3.39 8.34
N ARG A 13 11.21 3.17 7.69
CA ARG A 13 11.40 3.53 6.27
C ARG A 13 10.39 2.78 5.40
N ARG A 14 10.27 1.47 5.58
CA ARG A 14 9.33 0.64 4.82
C ARG A 14 7.87 1.05 5.08
N LYS A 15 7.51 1.36 6.33
CA LYS A 15 6.18 1.91 6.68
C LYS A 15 5.87 3.17 5.88
N ASN A 16 6.80 4.12 5.81
CA ASN A 16 6.61 5.35 5.04
C ASN A 16 6.45 5.07 3.54
N GLU A 17 7.25 4.18 2.97
CA GLU A 17 7.13 3.78 1.56
C GLU A 17 5.76 3.17 1.24
N ILE A 18 5.20 2.34 2.14
CA ILE A 18 3.88 1.75 1.95
C ILE A 18 2.78 2.83 2.05
N LEU A 19 2.90 3.76 2.99
CA LEU A 19 1.95 4.87 3.13
C LEU A 19 1.92 5.75 1.88
N GLU A 20 3.09 6.01 1.26
CA GLU A 20 3.17 6.72 -0.02
C GLU A 20 2.51 5.94 -1.16
N GLN A 21 2.72 4.63 -1.24
CA GLN A 21 2.09 3.78 -2.27
C GLN A 21 0.56 3.76 -2.12
N LEU A 22 0.04 3.63 -0.90
CA LEU A 22 -1.40 3.70 -0.63
C LEU A 22 -1.98 5.07 -0.98
N ALA A 23 -1.24 6.15 -0.75
CA ALA A 23 -1.68 7.50 -1.13
C ALA A 23 -1.79 7.66 -2.66
N ARG A 24 -0.85 7.08 -3.42
CA ARG A 24 -0.89 7.08 -4.89
C ARG A 24 -2.06 6.26 -5.43
N LEU A 25 -2.23 5.04 -4.96
CA LEU A 25 -3.36 4.17 -5.32
C LEU A 25 -4.72 4.83 -5.07
N ARG A 26 -4.87 5.52 -3.92
CA ARG A 26 -6.08 6.27 -3.61
C ARG A 26 -6.32 7.45 -4.57
N GLY A 27 -5.26 8.03 -5.13
CA GLY A 27 -5.36 9.06 -6.17
C GLY A 27 -5.88 8.47 -7.48
N GLU A 28 -5.32 7.35 -7.91
CA GLU A 28 -5.69 6.65 -9.14
C GLU A 28 -7.14 6.12 -9.10
N MET A 29 -7.60 5.60 -7.96
CA MET A 29 -8.99 5.12 -7.81
C MET A 29 -10.07 6.22 -7.78
N LYS A 30 -9.69 7.51 -7.76
CA LYS A 30 -10.64 8.64 -7.73
C LYS A 30 -11.00 9.16 -9.12
N GLU A 31 -10.40 8.64 -10.18
CA GLU A 31 -10.70 9.07 -11.54
C GLU A 31 -12.13 8.65 -11.92
N GLU A 32 -12.84 9.53 -12.63
CA GLU A 32 -14.18 9.23 -13.15
C GLU A 32 -14.09 8.16 -14.24
N LEU A 33 -15.06 7.24 -14.25
CA LEU A 33 -15.12 6.21 -15.27
C LEU A 33 -15.28 6.84 -16.67
N ASP A 34 -14.51 6.34 -17.65
CA ASP A 34 -14.65 6.77 -19.04
C ASP A 34 -16.06 6.39 -19.55
N PRO A 35 -16.75 7.21 -20.36
CA PRO A 35 -18.05 6.84 -20.91
C PRO A 35 -18.02 5.65 -21.89
N ASP A 36 -16.86 5.29 -22.45
CA ASP A 36 -16.71 4.16 -23.38
C ASP A 36 -16.76 2.80 -22.64
N PRO A 37 -17.63 1.86 -23.05
CA PRO A 37 -17.78 0.57 -22.36
C PRO A 37 -16.52 -0.33 -22.37
N GLU A 38 -15.66 -0.25 -23.38
CA GLU A 38 -14.43 -1.03 -23.43
C GLU A 38 -13.41 -0.45 -22.44
N GLU A 39 -13.28 0.88 -22.41
CA GLU A 39 -12.45 1.58 -21.43
C GLU A 39 -12.95 1.37 -19.99
N GLN A 40 -14.29 1.34 -19.77
CA GLN A 40 -14.86 1.01 -18.46
C GLN A 40 -14.47 -0.37 -17.98
N ALA A 41 -14.53 -1.38 -18.84
CA ALA A 41 -14.15 -2.74 -18.48
C ALA A 41 -12.68 -2.82 -18.04
N ILE A 42 -11.79 -2.11 -18.75
CA ILE A 42 -10.36 -2.00 -18.41
C ILE A 42 -10.17 -1.28 -17.06
N GLN A 43 -10.91 -0.20 -16.82
CA GLN A 43 -10.84 0.56 -15.57
C GLN A 43 -11.36 -0.25 -14.38
N MET A 44 -12.39 -1.07 -14.56
CA MET A 44 -12.90 -1.98 -13.53
C MET A 44 -11.87 -3.06 -13.18
N GLU A 45 -11.26 -3.72 -14.18
CA GLU A 45 -10.21 -4.70 -13.93
C GLU A 45 -9.00 -4.07 -13.23
N THR A 46 -8.61 -2.87 -13.65
CA THR A 46 -7.55 -2.08 -13.01
C THR A 46 -7.90 -1.74 -11.56
N THR A 47 -9.18 -1.43 -11.29
CA THR A 47 -9.67 -1.16 -9.93
C THR A 47 -9.54 -2.40 -9.05
N ASP A 48 -9.92 -3.58 -9.53
CA ASP A 48 -9.82 -4.83 -8.78
C ASP A 48 -8.36 -5.17 -8.44
N VAL A 49 -7.43 -4.95 -9.38
CA VAL A 49 -5.99 -5.09 -9.13
C VAL A 49 -5.52 -4.09 -8.06
N ASN A 50 -5.93 -2.83 -8.17
CA ASN A 50 -5.57 -1.78 -7.20
C ASN A 50 -6.10 -2.09 -5.79
N VAL A 51 -7.31 -2.66 -5.68
CA VAL A 51 -7.87 -3.14 -4.40
C VAL A 51 -7.01 -4.26 -3.83
N ALA A 52 -6.64 -5.27 -4.62
CA ALA A 52 -5.80 -6.37 -4.16
C ALA A 52 -4.42 -5.90 -3.68
N ILE A 53 -3.81 -4.93 -4.38
CA ILE A 53 -2.55 -4.31 -3.97
C ILE A 53 -2.74 -3.56 -2.64
N ALA A 54 -3.80 -2.76 -2.51
CA ALA A 54 -4.09 -2.02 -1.29
C ALA A 54 -4.29 -2.95 -0.07
N GLU A 55 -5.00 -4.07 -0.24
CA GLU A 55 -5.16 -5.08 0.81
C GLU A 55 -3.83 -5.68 1.24
N GLN A 56 -2.94 -5.97 0.29
CA GLN A 56 -1.62 -6.52 0.59
C GLN A 56 -0.73 -5.51 1.34
N LEU A 57 -0.74 -4.24 0.90
CA LEU A 57 -0.02 -3.16 1.56
C LEU A 57 -0.54 -2.91 2.98
N HIS A 58 -1.85 -3.02 3.20
CA HIS A 58 -2.44 -2.93 4.54
C HIS A 58 -2.02 -4.07 5.46
N LYS A 59 -1.95 -5.31 4.95
CA LYS A 59 -1.42 -6.46 5.71
C LYS A 59 0.04 -6.23 6.11
N GLU A 60 0.87 -5.78 5.17
CA GLU A 60 2.28 -5.49 5.45
C GLU A 60 2.43 -4.38 6.50
N LEU A 61 1.61 -3.32 6.44
CA LEU A 61 1.58 -2.28 7.47
C LEU A 61 1.27 -2.83 8.86
N MET A 62 0.26 -3.71 8.98
CA MET A 62 -0.09 -4.32 10.26
C MET A 62 1.05 -5.16 10.83
N GLU A 63 1.75 -5.92 9.98
CA GLU A 63 2.92 -6.70 10.40
C GLU A 63 4.08 -5.80 10.85
N ILE A 64 4.36 -4.71 10.11
CA ILE A 64 5.39 -3.75 10.47
C ILE A 64 5.05 -3.06 11.80
N ASP A 65 3.80 -2.65 12.01
CA ASP A 65 3.36 -2.03 13.25
C ASP A 65 3.46 -3.00 14.45
N GLY A 66 3.13 -4.27 14.24
CA GLY A 66 3.36 -5.33 15.23
C GLY A 66 4.84 -5.46 15.62
N ARG A 67 5.73 -5.54 14.62
CA ARG A 67 7.18 -5.65 14.87
C ARG A 67 7.76 -4.40 15.54
N LEU A 68 7.29 -3.20 15.15
CA LEU A 68 7.71 -1.95 15.78
C LEU A 68 7.30 -1.88 17.26
N LEU A 69 6.15 -2.45 17.63
CA LEU A 69 5.71 -2.58 19.02
C LEU A 69 6.60 -3.53 19.82
N GLU A 70 7.06 -4.63 19.23
CA GLU A 70 7.99 -5.58 19.88
C GLU A 70 9.40 -5.02 20.07
N LEU A 71 9.79 -4.04 19.24
CA LEU A 71 11.08 -3.35 19.29
C LEU A 71 11.07 -2.08 20.18
N ALA A 72 9.90 -1.66 20.68
CA ALA A 72 9.73 -0.50 21.55
C ALA A 72 10.10 -0.82 23.01
#